data_AF-A0A6J6DPS9-F1
#
_entry.id   AF-A0A6J6DPS9-F1
#
_cell.length_a   1.000
_cell.length_b   1.000
_cell.length_c   1.000
_cell.angle_alpha   90.00
_cell.angle_beta   90.00
_cell.angle_gamma   90.00
#
_symmetry.space_group_name_H-M   'P 1'
#
loop_
_entity.id
_entity.type
_entity.pdbx_description
1 polymer ?
#
loop_
_entity_poly.entity_id
_entity_poly.type
_entity_poly.pdbx_seq_one_letter_code
_entity_poly.pdbx_strand_id
1 'polypeptide(L)'
;MAGSPLFHLFRFPIHVRPGFWMFMVLVVVVNGGELGLWIAGSAAVLTLLHELGHAFAARATGARAEISLDFLAGYASFVPTRPLKRWERAGISVAGPAVQIGVGLAVLVLMGVNPIDRDSFARSEPALAIWWTGPMMGLFNLAPVLPLDGGHIVQAGLDKLLPGRSRAVMLWFSIGLTAAGGAYCFLQPELRTLGYFVLFPLLIQLQMLFADAPRTRAQGAASQAEAHAWQTDDLSRMPDGIVPSPWFRADQQLRQGEPEVARDILLADLADTSPPNWWPPDRAPAERLAAAVALLPRPLPAGRTYSEHALAHVLLRVGSFDEAAHYASQSFARVPSTAMASVVARAAGALGDRDTAVGWLRAAIDADTDPAGLARTIDGAPELSALRSDPDVVALRQRLEG
;
A
#
# COMPACT_ATOMS: atom_id res chain seq x y z
N MET A 1 -0.77 -14.33 -4.27
CA MET A 1 -2.04 -15.07 -4.41
C MET A 1 -2.23 -15.85 -3.13
N ALA A 2 -3.23 -15.50 -2.30
CA ALA A 2 -3.56 -16.29 -1.12
C ALA A 2 -4.17 -17.62 -1.58
N GLY A 3 -3.75 -18.75 -0.98
CA GLY A 3 -4.32 -20.06 -1.30
C GLY A 3 -5.77 -20.20 -0.82
N SER A 4 -6.42 -21.31 -1.14
CA SER A 4 -7.80 -21.60 -0.73
C SER A 4 -7.98 -21.52 0.80
N PRO A 5 -9.12 -21.01 1.32
CA PRO A 5 -9.37 -20.96 2.75
C PRO A 5 -9.46 -22.37 3.34
N LEU A 6 -8.91 -22.55 4.55
CA LEU A 6 -8.96 -23.83 5.26
C LEU A 6 -10.38 -24.14 5.75
N PHE A 7 -11.05 -23.13 6.30
CA PHE A 7 -12.46 -23.22 6.72
C PHE A 7 -13.09 -21.82 6.83
N HIS A 8 -14.41 -21.78 7.07
CA HIS A 8 -15.15 -20.54 7.32
C HIS A 8 -15.69 -20.53 8.75
N LEU A 9 -15.54 -19.40 9.44
CA LEU A 9 -16.11 -19.19 10.78
C LEU A 9 -16.81 -17.84 10.83
N PHE A 10 -18.08 -17.82 11.25
CA PHE A 10 -18.92 -16.61 11.23
C PHE A 10 -18.92 -15.83 9.89
N ARG A 11 -18.81 -16.57 8.76
CA ARG A 11 -18.67 -16.05 7.38
C ARG A 11 -17.36 -15.32 7.08
N PHE A 12 -16.34 -15.48 7.92
CA PHE A 12 -14.98 -15.07 7.62
C PHE A 12 -14.19 -16.25 7.05
N PRO A 13 -13.53 -16.11 5.88
CA PRO A 13 -12.61 -17.13 5.39
C PRO A 13 -11.34 -17.11 6.25
N ILE A 14 -10.94 -18.29 6.74
CA ILE A 14 -9.76 -18.46 7.58
C ILE A 14 -8.68 -19.21 6.80
N HIS A 15 -7.53 -18.57 6.66
CA HIS A 15 -6.34 -19.14 6.04
C HIS A 15 -5.32 -19.45 7.13
N VAL A 16 -4.86 -20.69 7.23
CA VAL A 16 -3.79 -21.08 8.15
C VAL A 16 -2.57 -21.44 7.34
N ARG A 17 -1.52 -20.63 7.43
CA ARG A 17 -0.27 -20.86 6.69
C ARG A 17 0.56 -21.94 7.37
N PRO A 18 1.40 -22.68 6.61
CA PRO A 18 2.29 -23.71 7.18
C PRO A 18 3.18 -23.19 8.32
N GLY A 19 3.57 -21.91 8.26
CA GLY A 19 4.33 -21.26 9.31
C GLY A 19 3.64 -21.32 10.67
N PHE A 20 2.32 -21.08 10.73
CA PHE A 20 1.59 -21.09 12.00
C PHE A 20 1.67 -22.45 12.70
N TRP A 21 1.52 -23.54 11.94
CA TRP A 21 1.69 -24.90 12.47
C TRP A 21 3.11 -25.18 12.95
N MET A 22 4.12 -24.72 12.21
CA MET A 22 5.51 -24.84 12.62
C MET A 22 5.79 -24.10 13.93
N PHE A 23 5.21 -22.91 14.12
CA PHE A 23 5.32 -22.17 15.38
C PHE A 23 4.62 -22.88 16.54
N MET A 24 3.43 -23.44 16.33
CA MET A 24 2.76 -24.26 17.37
C MET A 24 3.61 -25.47 17.79
N VAL A 25 4.20 -26.19 16.83
CA VAL A 25 5.12 -27.30 17.12
C VAL A 25 6.34 -26.81 17.88
N LEU A 26 6.94 -25.67 17.49
CA LEU A 26 8.07 -25.08 18.19
C LEU A 26 7.72 -24.73 19.64
N VAL A 27 6.54 -24.16 19.90
CA VAL A 27 6.05 -23.87 21.25
C VAL A 27 5.96 -25.14 22.10
N VAL A 28 5.42 -26.22 21.55
CA VAL A 28 5.35 -27.52 22.24
C VAL A 28 6.74 -28.06 22.54
N VAL A 29 7.67 -28.00 21.57
CA VAL A 29 9.04 -28.51 21.73
C VAL A 29 9.84 -27.70 22.75
N VAL A 30 9.72 -26.37 22.75
CA VAL A 30 10.48 -25.48 23.64
C VAL A 30 9.99 -25.55 25.09
N ASN A 31 8.68 -25.62 25.30
CA ASN A 31 8.11 -25.64 26.65
C ASN A 31 7.97 -27.06 27.22
N GLY A 32 7.84 -28.06 26.34
CA GLY A 32 7.71 -29.48 26.71
C GLY A 32 6.42 -29.81 27.46
N GLY A 33 6.22 -31.11 27.69
CA GLY A 33 5.18 -31.63 28.59
C GLY A 33 3.75 -31.23 28.23
N GLU A 34 2.90 -31.15 29.26
CA GLU A 34 1.51 -30.72 29.16
C GLU A 34 1.42 -29.19 28.96
N LEU A 35 2.32 -28.41 29.56
CA LEU A 35 2.36 -26.95 29.45
C LEU A 35 2.53 -26.49 28.00
N GLY A 36 3.46 -27.09 27.25
CA GLY A 36 3.66 -26.75 25.85
C GLY A 36 2.42 -27.00 24.99
N LEU A 37 1.68 -28.09 25.25
CA LEU A 37 0.42 -28.39 24.58
C LEU A 37 -0.66 -27.38 24.92
N TRP A 38 -0.78 -27.00 26.19
CA TRP A 38 -1.74 -25.97 26.61
C TRP A 38 -1.40 -24.60 26.04
N ILE A 39 -0.13 -24.18 26.05
CA ILE A 39 0.29 -22.89 25.47
C ILE A 39 0.00 -22.88 23.97
N ALA A 40 0.34 -23.94 23.24
CA ALA A 40 0.06 -24.01 21.80
C ALA A 40 -1.45 -24.00 21.51
N GLY A 41 -2.23 -24.82 22.23
CA GLY A 41 -3.68 -24.88 22.06
C GLY A 41 -4.38 -23.56 22.41
N SER A 42 -4.04 -22.97 23.56
CA SER A 42 -4.63 -21.71 24.01
C SER A 42 -4.17 -20.53 23.15
N ALA A 43 -2.90 -20.47 22.74
CA ALA A 43 -2.43 -19.47 21.78
C ALA A 43 -3.18 -19.58 20.45
N ALA A 44 -3.35 -20.79 19.91
CA ALA A 44 -4.06 -20.96 18.65
C ALA A 44 -5.51 -20.45 18.70
N VAL A 45 -6.24 -20.80 19.77
CA VAL A 45 -7.63 -20.36 19.97
C VAL A 45 -7.70 -18.86 20.25
N LEU A 46 -6.87 -18.34 21.15
CA LEU A 46 -6.94 -16.94 21.57
C LEU A 46 -6.42 -15.98 20.49
N THR A 47 -5.43 -16.37 19.69
CA THR A 47 -5.03 -15.62 18.49
C THR A 47 -6.14 -15.64 17.44
N LEU A 48 -6.82 -16.76 17.21
CA LEU A 48 -7.98 -16.77 16.30
C LEU A 48 -9.11 -15.84 16.80
N LEU A 49 -9.40 -15.86 18.11
CA LEU A 49 -10.39 -14.97 18.72
C LEU A 49 -9.97 -13.49 18.66
N HIS A 50 -8.67 -13.20 18.81
CA HIS A 50 -8.09 -11.89 18.60
C HIS A 50 -8.35 -11.39 17.16
N GLU A 51 -8.01 -12.19 16.15
CA GLU A 51 -8.27 -11.81 14.76
C GLU A 51 -9.76 -11.68 14.45
N LEU A 52 -10.60 -12.51 15.06
CA LEU A 52 -12.05 -12.35 14.98
C LEU A 52 -12.49 -11.02 15.58
N GLY A 53 -11.91 -10.57 16.69
CA GLY A 53 -12.18 -9.25 17.28
C GLY A 53 -11.96 -8.13 16.26
N HIS A 54 -10.81 -8.13 15.57
CA HIS A 54 -10.54 -7.20 14.48
C HIS A 54 -11.55 -7.34 13.33
N ALA A 55 -11.81 -8.57 12.88
CA ALA A 55 -12.71 -8.84 11.77
C ALA A 55 -14.16 -8.41 12.03
N PHE A 56 -14.67 -8.63 13.25
CA PHE A 56 -15.99 -8.18 13.68
C PHE A 56 -16.05 -6.65 13.77
N ALA A 57 -15.03 -6.00 14.35
CA ALA A 57 -14.96 -4.55 14.41
C ALA A 57 -14.89 -3.93 13.00
N ALA A 58 -14.06 -4.50 12.11
CA ALA A 58 -13.98 -4.08 10.72
C ALA A 58 -15.33 -4.27 10.00
N ARG A 59 -16.00 -5.41 10.19
CA ARG A 59 -17.33 -5.65 9.60
C ARG A 59 -18.39 -4.69 10.12
N ALA A 60 -18.35 -4.30 11.39
CA ALA A 60 -19.24 -3.29 11.95
C ALA A 60 -19.06 -1.90 11.31
N THR A 61 -17.88 -1.61 10.75
CA THR A 61 -17.62 -0.38 9.98
C THR A 61 -18.04 -0.47 8.51
N GLY A 62 -18.47 -1.64 8.05
CA GLY A 62 -18.87 -1.93 6.67
C GLY A 62 -17.80 -2.65 5.83
N ALA A 63 -16.59 -2.86 6.36
CA ALA A 63 -15.48 -3.50 5.65
C ALA A 63 -15.68 -5.02 5.49
N ARG A 64 -15.12 -5.60 4.43
CA ARG A 64 -15.00 -7.07 4.31
C ARG A 64 -13.70 -7.50 4.96
N ALA A 65 -13.76 -8.44 5.90
CA ALA A 65 -12.59 -8.93 6.62
C ALA A 65 -12.28 -10.37 6.24
N GLU A 66 -11.01 -10.69 6.11
CA GLU A 66 -10.47 -12.04 5.96
C GLU A 66 -9.41 -12.26 7.04
N ILE A 67 -9.30 -13.49 7.52
CA ILE A 67 -8.38 -13.83 8.61
C ILE A 67 -7.26 -14.70 8.03
N SER A 68 -6.01 -14.28 8.24
CA SER A 68 -4.83 -15.06 7.89
C SER A 68 -3.98 -15.28 9.12
N LEU A 69 -3.68 -16.54 9.44
CA LEU A 69 -2.76 -16.94 10.50
C LEU A 69 -1.41 -17.31 9.87
N ASP A 70 -0.34 -16.60 10.24
CA ASP A 70 1.03 -16.81 9.77
C ASP A 70 1.99 -17.10 10.94
N PHE A 71 3.23 -17.49 10.61
CA PHE A 71 4.26 -18.04 11.51
C PHE A 71 4.31 -17.40 12.90
N LEU A 72 4.43 -16.08 13.01
CA LEU A 72 4.56 -15.38 14.29
C LEU A 72 3.42 -14.39 14.57
N ALA A 73 2.46 -14.29 13.66
CA ALA A 73 1.41 -13.29 13.70
C ALA A 73 0.15 -13.85 13.03
N GLY A 74 -0.97 -13.76 13.74
CA GLY A 74 -2.23 -13.58 13.04
C GLY A 74 -2.26 -12.18 12.44
N TYR A 75 -2.83 -12.04 11.26
CA TYR A 75 -3.26 -10.74 10.79
C TYR A 75 -4.62 -10.89 10.11
N ALA A 76 -5.58 -10.13 10.61
CA ALA A 76 -6.84 -9.89 9.94
C ALA A 76 -6.59 -8.85 8.84
N SER A 77 -6.51 -9.32 7.59
CA SER A 77 -6.57 -8.43 6.44
C SER A 77 -8.03 -8.10 6.17
N PHE A 78 -8.41 -6.86 6.42
CA PHE A 78 -9.69 -6.35 5.98
C PHE A 78 -9.49 -5.38 4.83
N VAL A 79 -10.38 -5.50 3.84
CA VAL A 79 -10.50 -4.59 2.72
C VAL A 79 -11.60 -3.58 3.10
N PRO A 80 -11.24 -2.34 3.44
CA PRO A 80 -12.22 -1.31 3.77
C PRO A 80 -13.11 -1.06 2.56
N THR A 81 -14.44 -1.16 2.70
CA THR A 81 -15.37 -0.79 1.63
C THR A 81 -15.50 0.73 1.47
N ARG A 82 -14.88 1.48 2.39
CA ARG A 82 -14.84 2.94 2.48
C ARG A 82 -13.59 3.36 3.27
N PRO A 83 -13.12 4.60 3.14
CA PRO A 83 -12.00 5.08 3.94
C PRO A 83 -12.41 5.10 5.42
N LEU A 84 -11.66 4.36 6.24
CA LEU A 84 -11.92 4.29 7.68
C LEU A 84 -11.45 5.57 8.36
N LYS A 85 -12.35 6.17 9.13
CA LYS A 85 -12.04 7.30 10.01
C LYS A 85 -10.95 6.85 10.98
N ARG A 86 -10.15 7.80 11.45
CA ARG A 86 -9.01 7.51 12.36
C ARG A 86 -9.43 6.76 13.62
N TRP A 87 -10.58 7.10 14.19
CA TRP A 87 -11.14 6.43 15.36
C TRP A 87 -11.66 5.01 15.03
N GLU A 88 -12.11 4.76 13.79
CA GLU A 88 -12.51 3.43 13.35
C GLU A 88 -11.28 2.53 13.23
N ARG A 89 -10.19 3.05 12.66
CA ARG A 89 -8.90 2.33 12.61
C ARG A 89 -8.38 2.02 14.00
N ALA A 90 -8.36 3.01 14.90
CA ALA A 90 -7.94 2.81 16.28
C ALA A 90 -8.87 1.82 17.02
N GLY A 91 -10.18 1.92 16.82
CA GLY A 91 -11.17 1.02 17.41
C GLY A 91 -11.02 -0.42 16.93
N ILE A 92 -10.75 -0.62 15.64
CA ILE A 92 -10.45 -1.94 15.07
C ILE A 92 -9.18 -2.50 15.71
N SER A 93 -8.09 -1.73 15.79
CA SER A 93 -6.84 -2.17 16.44
C SER A 93 -7.00 -2.49 17.92
N VAL A 94 -7.94 -1.85 18.64
CA VAL A 94 -8.22 -2.20 20.04
C VAL A 94 -9.06 -3.48 20.15
N ALA A 95 -9.90 -3.79 19.16
CA ALA A 95 -10.89 -4.86 19.26
C ALA A 95 -10.27 -6.26 19.43
N GLY A 96 -9.21 -6.58 18.70
CA GLY A 96 -8.53 -7.87 18.82
C GLY A 96 -7.94 -8.11 20.22
N PRO A 97 -7.06 -7.21 20.72
CA PRO A 97 -6.54 -7.29 22.08
C PRO A 97 -7.63 -7.32 23.14
N ALA A 98 -8.70 -6.50 22.99
CA ALA A 98 -9.79 -6.47 23.95
C ALA A 98 -10.54 -7.82 24.03
N VAL A 99 -10.81 -8.46 22.89
CA VAL A 99 -11.42 -9.80 22.84
C VAL A 99 -10.48 -10.84 23.44
N GLN A 100 -9.19 -10.82 23.10
CA GLN A 100 -8.20 -11.76 23.61
C GLN A 100 -8.05 -11.69 25.14
N ILE A 101 -7.91 -10.47 25.68
CA ILE A 101 -7.80 -10.23 27.12
C ILE A 101 -9.11 -10.62 27.81
N GLY A 102 -10.24 -10.15 27.30
CA GLY A 102 -11.56 -10.38 27.91
C GLY A 102 -11.91 -11.86 27.98
N VAL A 103 -11.72 -12.60 26.89
CA VAL A 103 -11.97 -14.05 26.86
C VAL A 103 -10.98 -14.79 27.77
N GLY A 104 -9.70 -14.44 27.72
CA GLY A 104 -8.69 -15.06 28.60
C GLY A 104 -9.01 -14.89 30.08
N LEU A 105 -9.38 -13.67 30.50
CA LEU A 105 -9.80 -13.39 31.88
C LEU A 105 -11.09 -14.15 32.25
N ALA A 106 -12.09 -14.18 31.36
CA ALA A 106 -13.33 -14.89 31.60
C ALA A 106 -13.10 -16.39 31.84
N VAL A 107 -12.24 -17.02 31.02
CA VAL A 107 -11.89 -18.43 31.16
C VAL A 107 -11.19 -18.69 32.50
N LEU A 108 -10.22 -17.86 32.89
CA LEU A 108 -9.53 -17.99 34.18
C LEU A 108 -10.50 -17.89 35.36
N VAL A 109 -11.41 -16.91 35.33
CA VAL A 109 -12.41 -16.74 36.39
C VAL A 109 -13.35 -17.94 36.46
N LEU A 110 -13.78 -18.49 35.31
CA LEU A 110 -14.61 -19.71 35.25
C LEU A 110 -13.87 -20.94 35.79
N MET A 111 -12.55 -20.99 35.67
CA MET A 111 -11.70 -22.01 36.27
C MET A 111 -11.47 -21.81 37.79
N GLY A 112 -12.01 -20.74 38.39
CA GLY A 112 -11.75 -20.39 39.78
C GLY A 112 -10.33 -19.86 40.01
N VAL A 113 -9.67 -19.37 38.96
CA VAL A 113 -8.32 -18.80 39.01
C VAL A 113 -8.41 -17.29 39.18
N ASN A 114 -7.67 -16.75 40.14
CA ASN A 114 -7.48 -15.32 40.29
C ASN A 114 -6.32 -14.87 39.38
N PRO A 115 -6.59 -14.06 38.32
CA PRO A 115 -5.58 -13.68 37.33
C PRO A 115 -4.53 -12.68 37.86
N ILE A 116 -4.74 -12.12 39.06
CA ILE A 116 -3.82 -11.16 39.69
C ILE A 116 -2.90 -11.87 40.69
N ASP A 117 -3.33 -13.00 41.25
CA ASP A 117 -2.58 -13.77 42.22
C ASP A 117 -1.72 -14.84 41.54
N ARG A 118 -0.40 -14.70 41.65
CA ARG A 118 0.58 -15.61 41.03
C ARG A 118 0.40 -17.04 41.50
N ASP A 119 0.12 -17.25 42.78
CA ASP A 119 -0.06 -18.60 43.32
C ASP A 119 -1.36 -19.25 42.83
N SER A 120 -2.31 -18.45 42.36
CA SER A 120 -3.54 -18.92 41.75
C SER A 120 -3.34 -19.29 40.28
N PHE A 121 -2.77 -18.40 39.44
CA PHE A 121 -2.62 -18.68 38.02
C PHE A 121 -1.46 -19.63 37.69
N ALA A 122 -0.43 -19.71 38.54
CA ALA A 122 0.66 -20.68 38.37
C ALA A 122 0.34 -22.05 38.99
N ARG A 123 -0.85 -22.22 39.58
CA ARG A 123 -1.26 -23.48 40.25
C ARG A 123 -1.36 -24.67 39.31
N SER A 124 -1.68 -24.42 38.04
CA SER A 124 -1.84 -25.48 37.03
C SER A 124 -1.34 -25.00 35.68
N GLU A 125 -0.83 -25.95 34.88
CA GLU A 125 -0.31 -25.66 33.53
C GLU A 125 -1.35 -25.04 32.59
N PRO A 126 -2.63 -25.49 32.55
CA PRO A 126 -3.66 -24.83 31.75
C PRO A 126 -3.91 -23.37 32.18
N ALA A 127 -3.97 -23.12 33.49
CA ALA A 127 -4.19 -21.77 34.02
C ALA A 127 -3.04 -20.83 33.65
N LEU A 128 -1.80 -21.31 33.79
CA LEU A 128 -0.60 -20.53 33.43
C LEU A 128 -0.57 -20.24 31.93
N ALA A 129 -0.88 -21.24 31.09
CA ALA A 129 -0.93 -21.09 29.64
C ALA A 129 -1.98 -20.06 29.20
N ILE A 130 -3.20 -20.13 29.75
CA ILE A 130 -4.29 -19.20 29.41
C ILE A 130 -3.99 -17.79 29.92
N TRP A 131 -3.40 -17.66 31.11
CA TRP A 131 -2.97 -16.37 31.66
C TRP A 131 -1.90 -15.70 30.78
N TRP A 132 -0.95 -16.47 30.28
CA TRP A 132 0.09 -15.96 29.39
C TRP A 132 -0.45 -15.62 27.99
N THR A 133 -1.19 -16.54 27.37
CA THR A 133 -1.66 -16.42 25.98
C THR A 133 -2.89 -15.54 25.80
N GLY A 134 -3.64 -15.26 26.87
CA GLY A 134 -4.79 -14.35 26.86
C GLY A 134 -4.40 -12.95 27.32
N PRO A 135 -4.50 -12.65 28.62
CA PRO A 135 -4.23 -11.31 29.15
C PRO A 135 -2.84 -10.75 28.81
N MET A 136 -1.77 -11.52 29.01
CA MET A 136 -0.41 -10.99 28.80
C MET A 136 -0.10 -10.76 27.32
N MET A 137 -0.36 -11.75 26.46
CA MET A 137 -0.16 -11.60 25.02
C MET A 137 -1.03 -10.50 24.41
N GLY A 138 -2.30 -10.39 24.84
CA GLY A 138 -3.17 -9.29 24.42
C GLY A 138 -2.65 -7.92 24.86
N LEU A 139 -2.07 -7.82 26.07
CA LEU A 139 -1.43 -6.59 26.54
C LEU A 139 -0.16 -6.26 25.75
N PHE A 140 0.65 -7.27 25.40
CA PHE A 140 1.81 -7.08 24.52
C PHE A 140 1.40 -6.54 23.15
N ASN A 141 0.29 -7.01 22.58
CA ASN A 141 -0.23 -6.48 21.31
C ASN A 141 -0.63 -5.01 21.39
N LEU A 142 -0.93 -4.47 22.58
CA LEU A 142 -1.18 -3.03 22.79
C LEU A 142 0.10 -2.20 22.96
N ALA A 143 1.29 -2.80 22.91
CA ALA A 143 2.54 -2.04 22.97
C ALA A 143 2.69 -1.12 21.74
N PRO A 144 3.24 0.11 21.91
CA PRO A 144 3.35 1.09 20.85
C PRO A 144 4.52 0.77 19.91
N VAL A 145 4.48 -0.37 19.23
CA VAL A 145 5.53 -0.90 18.35
C VAL A 145 4.87 -1.55 17.14
N LEU A 146 5.28 -1.20 15.92
CA LEU A 146 4.86 -1.94 14.72
C LEU A 146 5.58 -3.29 14.65
N PRO A 147 4.93 -4.39 14.22
CA PRO A 147 3.61 -4.48 13.60
C PRO A 147 2.43 -4.68 14.58
N LEU A 148 2.61 -4.46 15.89
CA LEU A 148 1.57 -4.70 16.89
C LEU A 148 0.44 -3.67 16.81
N ASP A 149 -0.74 -4.03 17.31
CA ASP A 149 -1.94 -3.19 17.30
C ASP A 149 -1.74 -1.84 17.99
N GLY A 150 -1.02 -1.82 19.11
CA GLY A 150 -0.66 -0.60 19.83
C GLY A 150 0.14 0.36 18.96
N GLY A 151 1.01 -0.16 18.08
CA GLY A 151 1.71 0.64 17.09
C GLY A 151 0.77 1.28 16.08
N HIS A 152 -0.26 0.54 15.63
CA HIS A 152 -1.29 1.06 14.73
C HIS A 152 -2.21 2.10 15.41
N ILE A 153 -2.52 1.94 16.70
CA ILE A 153 -3.26 2.92 17.50
C ILE A 153 -2.48 4.23 17.59
N VAL A 154 -1.20 4.18 17.96
CA VAL A 154 -0.34 5.36 18.05
C VAL A 154 -0.15 6.00 16.68
N GLN A 155 0.06 5.20 15.62
CA GLN A 155 0.15 5.69 14.26
C GLN A 155 -1.12 6.46 13.83
N ALA A 156 -2.30 5.95 14.14
CA ALA A 156 -3.57 6.62 13.84
C ALA A 156 -3.70 7.98 14.56
N GLY A 157 -3.14 8.10 15.77
CA GLY A 157 -3.02 9.37 16.50
C GLY A 157 -2.01 10.31 15.85
N LEU A 158 -0.81 9.81 15.53
CA LEU A 158 0.27 10.57 14.87
C LEU A 158 -0.15 11.11 13.50
N ASP A 159 -1.03 10.41 12.78
CA ASP A 159 -1.59 10.87 11.52
C ASP A 159 -2.31 12.22 11.61
N LYS A 160 -2.79 12.60 12.81
CA LYS A 160 -3.35 13.93 13.06
C LYS A 160 -2.28 15.03 13.09
N LEU A 161 -1.10 14.72 13.60
CA LEU A 161 -0.01 15.68 13.81
C LEU A 161 0.93 15.75 12.59
N LEU A 162 1.15 14.61 11.91
CA LEU A 162 2.14 14.44 10.86
C LEU A 162 1.53 13.69 9.65
N PRO A 163 0.59 14.30 8.91
CA PRO A 163 -0.05 13.67 7.76
C PRO A 163 0.99 13.28 6.70
N GLY A 164 0.89 12.05 6.18
CA GLY A 164 1.81 11.50 5.18
C GLY A 164 3.19 11.08 5.71
N ARG A 165 3.52 11.37 6.98
CA ARG A 165 4.79 10.96 7.62
C ARG A 165 4.59 10.03 8.83
N SER A 166 3.36 9.89 9.32
CA SER A 166 3.00 9.09 10.50
C SER A 166 3.55 7.66 10.48
N ARG A 167 3.41 6.94 9.35
CA ARG A 167 3.94 5.57 9.19
C ARG A 167 5.46 5.50 9.32
N ALA A 168 6.19 6.42 8.66
CA ALA A 168 7.65 6.43 8.69
C ALA A 168 8.18 6.75 10.09
N VAL A 169 7.58 7.73 10.76
CA VAL A 169 7.94 8.10 12.14
C VAL A 169 7.67 6.94 13.09
N MET A 170 6.50 6.31 12.99
CA MET A 170 6.15 5.16 13.82
C MET A 170 7.09 3.97 13.59
N LEU A 171 7.48 3.71 12.34
CA LEU A 171 8.41 2.63 12.01
C LEU A 171 9.79 2.86 12.61
N TRP A 172 10.36 4.07 12.47
CA TRP A 172 11.65 4.41 13.08
C TRP A 172 11.61 4.38 14.61
N PHE A 173 10.53 4.90 15.20
CA PHE A 173 10.32 4.79 16.65
C PHE A 173 10.26 3.33 17.10
N SER A 174 9.51 2.49 16.37
CA SER A 174 9.41 1.06 16.63
C SER A 174 10.79 0.41 16.57
N ILE A 175 11.55 0.60 15.47
CA ILE A 175 12.91 0.07 15.31
C ILE A 175 13.80 0.47 16.50
N GLY A 176 13.80 1.75 16.87
CA GLY A 176 14.57 2.24 18.02
C GLY A 176 14.18 1.55 19.32
N LEU A 177 12.88 1.45 19.61
CA LEU A 177 12.37 0.85 20.83
C LEU A 177 12.66 -0.66 20.91
N THR A 178 12.39 -1.41 19.83
CA THR A 178 12.67 -2.85 19.77
C THR A 178 14.17 -3.15 19.79
N ALA A 179 15.01 -2.34 19.14
CA ALA A 179 16.46 -2.51 19.18
C ALA A 179 17.03 -2.22 20.58
N ALA A 180 16.57 -1.14 21.23
CA ALA A 180 16.96 -0.83 22.61
C ALA A 180 16.51 -1.91 23.60
N GLY A 181 15.27 -2.37 23.48
CA GLY A 181 14.74 -3.47 24.30
C GLY A 181 15.50 -4.78 24.06
N GLY A 182 15.81 -5.10 22.82
CA GLY A 182 16.61 -6.27 22.45
C GLY A 182 18.02 -6.20 23.04
N ALA A 183 18.70 -5.06 22.89
CA ALA A 183 20.01 -4.82 23.50
C ALA A 183 19.98 -5.00 25.02
N TYR A 184 18.97 -4.43 25.69
CA TYR A 184 18.78 -4.62 27.13
C TYR A 184 18.61 -6.11 27.50
N CYS A 185 17.81 -6.87 26.75
CA CYS A 185 17.64 -8.31 26.98
C CYS A 185 18.94 -9.10 26.79
N PHE A 186 19.79 -8.73 25.83
CA PHE A 186 21.08 -9.40 25.62
C PHE A 186 22.11 -9.09 26.70
N LEU A 187 22.03 -7.91 27.32
CA LEU A 187 22.89 -7.51 28.44
C LEU A 187 22.56 -8.26 29.73
N GLN A 188 21.31 -8.72 29.91
CA GLN A 188 20.87 -9.45 31.09
C GLN A 188 20.91 -10.97 30.82
N PRO A 189 21.73 -11.77 31.53
CA PRO A 189 21.83 -13.22 31.29
C PRO A 189 20.48 -13.94 31.39
N GLU A 190 19.62 -13.50 32.32
CA GLU A 190 18.29 -14.07 32.57
C GLU A 190 17.27 -13.80 31.46
N LEU A 191 17.46 -12.72 30.69
CA LEU A 191 16.53 -12.29 29.62
C LEU A 191 17.03 -12.62 28.22
N ARG A 192 18.20 -13.24 28.09
CA ARG A 192 18.84 -13.49 26.79
C ARG A 192 17.96 -14.30 25.84
N THR A 193 17.21 -15.27 26.36
CA THR A 193 16.25 -16.07 25.59
C THR A 193 15.14 -15.19 25.02
N LEU A 194 14.63 -14.22 25.80
CA LEU A 194 13.65 -13.24 25.35
C LEU A 194 14.24 -12.28 24.30
N GLY A 195 15.54 -11.98 24.40
CA GLY A 195 16.28 -11.20 23.38
C GLY A 195 16.19 -11.79 21.98
N TYR A 196 16.27 -13.12 21.83
CA TYR A 196 16.07 -13.77 20.53
C TYR A 196 14.64 -13.63 20.00
N PHE A 197 13.63 -13.66 20.89
CA PHE A 197 12.23 -13.39 20.50
C PHE A 197 12.05 -11.95 20.01
N VAL A 198 12.78 -10.99 20.58
CA VAL A 198 12.76 -9.57 20.18
C VAL A 198 13.41 -9.32 18.81
N LEU A 199 14.29 -10.21 18.34
CA LEU A 199 14.89 -10.09 17.01
C LEU A 199 13.88 -10.28 15.87
N PHE A 200 12.82 -11.08 16.09
CA PHE A 200 11.80 -11.33 15.07
C PHE A 200 11.00 -10.07 14.68
N PRO A 201 10.38 -9.31 15.60
CA PRO A 201 9.69 -8.07 15.24
C PRO A 201 10.67 -7.04 14.65
N LEU A 202 11.92 -7.00 15.10
CA LEU A 202 12.95 -6.14 14.50
C LEU A 202 13.22 -6.52 13.03
N LEU A 203 13.33 -7.81 12.72
CA LEU A 203 13.50 -8.29 11.35
C LEU A 203 12.30 -7.89 10.47
N ILE A 204 11.07 -8.04 10.97
CA ILE A 204 9.85 -7.64 10.27
C ILE A 204 9.86 -6.13 9.99
N GLN A 205 10.23 -5.30 10.99
CA GLN A 205 10.33 -3.85 10.82
C GLN A 205 11.39 -3.46 9.78
N LEU A 206 12.53 -4.15 9.76
CA LEU A 206 13.56 -3.93 8.73
C LEU A 206 13.04 -4.32 7.34
N GLN A 207 12.34 -5.44 7.20
CA GLN A 207 11.69 -5.81 5.94
C GLN A 207 10.70 -4.74 5.48
N MET A 208 9.87 -4.20 6.39
CA MET A 208 8.95 -3.09 6.09
C MET A 208 9.69 -1.83 5.61
N LEU A 209 10.88 -1.55 6.15
CA LEU A 209 11.70 -0.42 5.74
C LEU A 209 12.27 -0.60 4.32
N PHE A 210 12.67 -1.82 3.96
CA PHE A 210 13.32 -2.11 2.68
C PHE A 210 12.34 -2.40 1.53
N ALA A 211 11.10 -2.82 1.80
CA ALA A 211 10.11 -3.13 0.78
C ALA A 211 9.70 -1.92 -0.10
N ASP A 212 9.70 -0.69 0.44
CA ASP A 212 9.22 0.51 -0.25
C ASP A 212 10.33 1.38 -0.89
N ALA A 213 11.61 1.06 -0.67
CA ALA A 213 12.72 2.01 -0.84
C ALA A 213 13.36 2.12 -2.25
N PRO A 214 13.62 1.04 -3.01
CA PRO A 214 14.45 1.15 -4.24
C PRO A 214 13.70 1.72 -5.45
N ARG A 215 12.48 1.22 -5.73
CA ARG A 215 11.73 1.58 -6.94
C ARG A 215 11.28 3.04 -6.93
N THR A 216 10.74 3.50 -5.81
CA THR A 216 10.27 4.89 -5.64
C THR A 216 11.41 5.90 -5.73
N ARG A 217 12.60 5.56 -5.21
CA ARG A 217 13.79 6.43 -5.30
C ARG A 217 14.31 6.54 -6.73
N ALA A 218 14.41 5.43 -7.46
CA ALA A 218 14.88 5.43 -8.85
C ALA A 218 13.94 6.23 -9.77
N GLN A 219 12.63 6.03 -9.64
CA GLN A 219 11.62 6.79 -10.38
C GLN A 219 11.67 8.29 -10.04
N GLY A 220 11.80 8.63 -8.75
CA GLY A 220 11.96 10.01 -8.29
C GLY A 220 13.22 10.69 -8.80
N ALA A 221 14.33 9.95 -8.95
CA ALA A 221 15.59 10.46 -9.49
C ALA A 221 15.49 10.73 -11.00
N ALA A 222 14.94 9.78 -11.78
CA ALA A 222 14.76 9.96 -13.22
C ALA A 222 13.82 11.14 -13.55
N SER A 223 12.71 11.29 -12.83
CA SER A 223 11.79 12.43 -12.97
C SER A 223 12.47 13.78 -12.68
N GLN A 224 13.31 13.84 -11.65
CA GLN A 224 14.05 15.05 -11.31
C GLN A 224 15.15 15.37 -12.31
N ALA A 225 15.85 14.36 -12.83
CA ALA A 225 16.90 14.52 -13.82
C ALA A 225 16.34 15.03 -15.16
N GLU A 226 15.25 14.44 -15.65
CA GLU A 226 14.54 14.91 -16.85
C GLU A 226 14.06 16.36 -16.67
N ALA A 227 13.46 16.68 -15.52
CA ALA A 227 13.03 18.06 -15.22
C ALA A 227 14.19 19.05 -15.19
N HIS A 228 15.35 18.63 -14.69
CA HIS A 228 16.57 19.44 -14.69
C HIS A 228 17.05 19.68 -16.11
N ALA A 229 17.11 18.64 -16.95
CA ALA A 229 17.48 18.74 -18.35
C ALA A 229 16.64 19.78 -19.10
N TRP A 230 15.30 19.77 -18.92
CA TRP A 230 14.41 20.78 -19.53
C TRP A 230 14.69 22.23 -19.09
N GLN A 231 15.23 22.43 -17.89
CA GLN A 231 15.52 23.75 -17.33
C GLN A 231 16.91 24.26 -17.70
N THR A 232 17.91 23.38 -17.71
CA THR A 232 19.34 23.76 -17.79
C THR A 232 20.06 23.22 -19.01
N ASP A 233 19.42 22.36 -19.81
CA ASP A 233 20.04 21.60 -20.90
C ASP A 233 21.18 20.66 -20.41
N ASP A 234 21.28 20.43 -19.10
CA ASP A 234 22.30 19.60 -18.46
C ASP A 234 21.81 18.15 -18.25
N LEU A 235 22.53 17.21 -18.86
CA LEU A 235 22.27 15.77 -18.79
C LEU A 235 23.12 15.03 -17.74
N SER A 236 24.03 15.73 -17.05
CA SER A 236 24.96 15.13 -16.08
C SER A 236 24.28 14.42 -14.90
N ARG A 237 23.01 14.78 -14.62
CA ARG A 237 22.21 14.21 -13.53
C ARG A 237 21.41 12.98 -13.92
N MET A 238 21.49 12.54 -15.19
CA MET A 238 20.77 11.35 -15.63
C MET A 238 21.33 10.09 -14.97
N PRO A 239 20.47 9.24 -14.37
CA PRO A 239 20.91 7.96 -13.84
C PRO A 239 21.49 7.05 -14.93
N ASP A 240 22.42 6.18 -14.55
CA ASP A 240 23.00 5.20 -15.47
C ASP A 240 21.90 4.34 -16.13
N GLY A 241 21.97 4.23 -17.46
CA GLY A 241 21.00 3.47 -18.26
C GLY A 241 19.69 4.21 -18.57
N ILE A 242 19.49 5.42 -18.06
CA ILE A 242 18.36 6.29 -18.42
C ILE A 242 18.84 7.34 -19.44
N VAL A 243 18.13 7.44 -20.56
CA VAL A 243 18.39 8.42 -21.62
C VAL A 243 17.38 9.56 -21.56
N PRO A 244 17.71 10.76 -22.09
CA PRO A 244 16.77 11.87 -22.21
C PRO A 244 15.55 11.48 -23.03
N SER A 245 14.38 11.99 -22.62
CA SER A 245 13.15 11.66 -23.32
C SER A 245 13.22 12.01 -24.81
N PRO A 246 12.55 11.24 -25.69
CA PRO A 246 12.39 11.58 -27.10
C PRO A 246 11.85 13.01 -27.29
N TRP A 247 11.01 13.47 -26.37
CA TRP A 247 10.46 14.83 -26.34
C TRP A 247 11.52 15.91 -26.09
N PHE A 248 12.43 15.67 -25.14
CA PHE A 248 13.54 16.58 -24.89
C PHE A 248 14.51 16.63 -26.09
N ARG A 249 14.82 15.46 -26.66
CA ARG A 249 15.67 15.35 -27.86
C ARG A 249 15.05 16.02 -29.08
N ALA A 250 13.75 15.83 -29.30
CA ALA A 250 13.02 16.48 -30.38
C ALA A 250 13.01 18.01 -30.22
N ASP A 251 12.82 18.52 -29.00
CA ASP A 251 12.94 19.95 -28.72
C ASP A 251 14.36 20.49 -29.00
N GLN A 252 15.41 19.76 -28.63
CA GLN A 252 16.78 20.16 -28.96
C GLN A 252 16.97 20.31 -30.47
N GLN A 253 16.44 19.38 -31.27
CA GLN A 253 16.50 19.45 -32.73
C GLN A 253 15.67 20.61 -33.30
N LEU A 254 14.48 20.87 -32.73
CA LEU A 254 13.66 22.02 -33.09
C LEU A 254 14.39 23.34 -32.86
N ARG A 255 15.08 23.50 -31.72
CA ARG A 255 15.90 24.69 -31.42
C ARG A 255 17.08 24.86 -32.36
N GLN A 256 17.57 23.77 -32.95
CA GLN A 256 18.64 23.77 -33.94
C GLN A 256 18.14 24.02 -35.38
N GLY A 257 16.82 24.12 -35.58
CA GLY A 257 16.22 24.36 -36.90
C GLY A 257 16.01 23.08 -37.72
N GLU A 258 15.99 21.91 -37.08
CA GLU A 258 15.85 20.60 -37.72
C GLU A 258 14.49 19.94 -37.39
N PRO A 259 13.35 20.45 -37.91
CA PRO A 259 12.02 19.96 -37.57
C PRO A 259 11.75 18.54 -38.08
N GLU A 260 12.33 18.15 -39.22
CA GLU A 260 12.17 16.81 -39.78
C GLU A 260 12.83 15.76 -38.87
N VAL A 261 14.05 16.05 -38.38
CA VAL A 261 14.76 15.17 -37.42
C VAL A 261 14.00 15.07 -36.10
N ALA A 262 13.48 16.18 -35.61
CA ALA A 262 12.65 16.20 -34.41
C ALA A 262 11.42 15.30 -34.54
N ARG A 263 10.71 15.37 -35.68
CA ARG A 263 9.57 14.50 -35.99
C ARG A 263 9.98 13.04 -36.01
N ASP A 264 11.06 12.72 -36.72
CA ASP A 264 11.51 11.35 -36.91
C ASP A 264 11.94 10.69 -35.59
N ILE A 265 12.52 11.45 -34.65
CA ILE A 265 12.83 10.97 -33.28
C ILE A 265 11.56 10.53 -32.55
N LEU A 266 10.49 11.31 -32.61
CA LEU A 266 9.22 11.00 -31.94
C LEU A 266 8.53 9.79 -32.58
N LEU A 267 8.54 9.72 -33.91
CA LEU A 267 7.97 8.60 -34.66
C LEU A 267 8.75 7.30 -34.42
N ALA A 268 10.08 7.37 -34.36
CA ALA A 268 10.93 6.23 -34.07
C ALA A 268 10.66 5.65 -32.67
N ASP A 269 10.49 6.50 -31.65
CA ASP A 269 10.15 6.04 -30.30
C ASP A 269 8.74 5.42 -30.23
N LEU A 270 7.76 5.99 -30.93
CA LEU A 270 6.42 5.39 -31.04
C LEU A 270 6.46 4.02 -31.72
N ALA A 271 7.37 3.80 -32.66
CA ALA A 271 7.53 2.52 -33.35
C ALA A 271 8.44 1.52 -32.61
N ASP A 272 9.16 1.92 -31.56
CA ASP A 272 10.10 1.06 -30.83
C ASP A 272 9.38 0.02 -29.97
N THR A 273 9.87 -1.22 -30.00
CA THR A 273 9.35 -2.34 -29.20
C THR A 273 10.17 -2.65 -27.97
N SER A 274 11.33 -2.00 -27.79
CA SER A 274 12.26 -2.22 -26.67
C SER A 274 11.68 -1.70 -25.35
N PRO A 275 12.08 -2.20 -24.16
CA PRO A 275 11.65 -1.64 -22.86
C PRO A 275 12.05 -0.16 -22.67
N PRO A 276 11.27 0.66 -21.94
CA PRO A 276 11.50 2.11 -21.93
C PRO A 276 12.66 2.42 -21.01
N ASN A 277 13.57 3.27 -21.50
CA ASN A 277 14.75 3.71 -20.77
C ASN A 277 14.76 5.24 -20.59
N TRP A 278 13.60 5.88 -20.66
CA TRP A 278 13.44 7.33 -20.50
C TRP A 278 12.24 7.66 -19.62
N TRP A 279 12.17 8.89 -19.10
CA TRP A 279 11.09 9.37 -18.23
C TRP A 279 10.22 10.41 -18.95
N PRO A 280 8.88 10.45 -18.75
CA PRO A 280 8.02 11.38 -19.48
C PRO A 280 8.30 12.85 -19.14
N PRO A 281 8.06 13.78 -20.07
CA PRO A 281 8.36 15.20 -19.90
C PRO A 281 7.31 15.89 -19.00
N ASP A 282 7.12 15.42 -17.76
CA ASP A 282 6.07 15.88 -16.83
C ASP A 282 6.22 17.36 -16.44
N ARG A 283 7.47 17.85 -16.41
CA ARG A 283 7.81 19.24 -16.02
C ARG A 283 8.31 20.10 -17.18
N ALA A 284 8.23 19.60 -18.42
CA ALA A 284 8.62 20.38 -19.59
C ALA A 284 7.68 21.57 -19.84
N PRO A 285 8.15 22.71 -20.38
CA PRO A 285 7.29 23.83 -20.75
C PRO A 285 6.26 23.43 -21.83
N ALA A 286 4.98 23.78 -21.61
CA ALA A 286 3.89 23.39 -22.51
C ALA A 286 4.07 23.95 -23.93
N GLU A 287 4.58 25.18 -24.08
CA GLU A 287 4.83 25.82 -25.38
C GLU A 287 5.84 25.03 -26.23
N ARG A 288 6.89 24.51 -25.60
CA ARG A 288 7.92 23.70 -26.28
C ARG A 288 7.36 22.34 -26.72
N LEU A 289 6.54 21.73 -25.87
CA LEU A 289 5.83 20.50 -26.21
C LEU A 289 4.83 20.72 -27.35
N ALA A 290 4.12 21.86 -27.38
CA ALA A 290 3.16 22.18 -28.43
C ALA A 290 3.83 22.29 -29.82
N ALA A 291 5.03 22.87 -29.89
CA ALA A 291 5.83 22.91 -31.12
C ALA A 291 6.19 21.51 -31.62
N ALA A 292 6.57 20.59 -30.72
CA ALA A 292 6.87 19.20 -31.06
C ALA A 292 5.62 18.42 -31.50
N VAL A 293 4.48 18.61 -30.83
CA VAL A 293 3.20 17.99 -31.21
C VAL A 293 2.76 18.42 -32.61
N ALA A 294 2.97 19.68 -32.98
CA ALA A 294 2.59 20.22 -34.28
C ALA A 294 3.31 19.55 -35.47
N LEU A 295 4.45 18.89 -35.23
CA LEU A 295 5.19 18.14 -36.24
C LEU A 295 4.59 16.75 -36.55
N LEU A 296 3.77 16.21 -35.65
CA LEU A 296 3.26 14.86 -35.79
C LEU A 296 2.17 14.78 -36.89
N PRO A 297 2.16 13.69 -37.69
CA PRO A 297 1.15 13.51 -38.72
C PRO A 297 -0.24 13.31 -38.12
N ARG A 298 -1.27 13.64 -38.91
CA ARG A 298 -2.68 13.36 -38.60
C ARG A 298 -3.25 12.33 -39.58
N PRO A 299 -3.90 11.24 -39.13
CA PRO A 299 -4.15 10.89 -37.72
C PRO A 299 -2.86 10.55 -36.95
N LEU A 300 -2.89 10.72 -35.62
CA LEU A 300 -1.72 10.48 -34.77
C LEU A 300 -1.25 9.02 -34.86
N PRO A 301 0.08 8.78 -34.88
CA PRO A 301 0.61 7.44 -34.94
C PRO A 301 0.36 6.66 -33.65
N ALA A 302 0.12 5.36 -33.79
CA ALA A 302 0.03 4.40 -32.70
C ALA A 302 1.23 3.46 -32.75
N GLY A 303 1.54 2.82 -31.63
CA GLY A 303 2.61 1.84 -31.53
C GLY A 303 2.84 1.42 -30.09
N ARG A 304 3.93 1.91 -29.50
CA ARG A 304 4.36 1.53 -28.16
C ARG A 304 3.48 2.15 -27.08
N THR A 305 2.79 1.32 -26.28
CA THR A 305 1.85 1.75 -25.22
C THR A 305 2.42 2.80 -24.25
N TYR A 306 3.70 2.69 -23.87
CA TYR A 306 4.34 3.69 -23.00
C TYR A 306 4.46 5.06 -23.66
N SER A 307 4.86 5.11 -24.93
CA SER A 307 5.01 6.33 -25.72
C SER A 307 3.66 6.93 -26.09
N GLU A 308 2.66 6.08 -26.40
CA GLU A 308 1.28 6.53 -26.57
C GLU A 308 0.77 7.21 -25.28
N HIS A 309 1.09 6.65 -24.10
CA HIS A 309 0.68 7.22 -22.82
C HIS A 309 1.31 8.61 -22.61
N ALA A 310 2.62 8.71 -22.86
CA ALA A 310 3.33 9.97 -22.77
C ALA A 310 2.77 11.02 -23.75
N LEU A 311 2.49 10.64 -25.01
CA LEU A 311 1.87 11.52 -26.00
C LEU A 311 0.48 11.98 -25.55
N ALA A 312 -0.36 11.08 -25.05
CA ALA A 312 -1.69 11.43 -24.56
C ALA A 312 -1.64 12.41 -23.38
N HIS A 313 -0.67 12.24 -22.47
CA HIS A 313 -0.39 13.20 -21.39
C HIS A 313 0.13 14.53 -21.91
N VAL A 314 1.01 14.54 -22.91
CA VAL A 314 1.50 15.77 -23.55
C VAL A 314 0.34 16.54 -24.18
N LEU A 315 -0.57 15.87 -24.89
CA LEU A 315 -1.75 16.49 -25.49
C LEU A 315 -2.65 17.18 -24.44
N LEU A 316 -2.86 16.55 -23.28
CA LEU A 316 -3.54 17.19 -22.15
C LEU A 316 -2.83 18.46 -21.68
N ARG A 317 -1.50 18.41 -21.53
CA ARG A 317 -0.71 19.52 -21.00
C ARG A 317 -0.66 20.73 -21.94
N VAL A 318 -0.69 20.51 -23.25
CA VAL A 318 -0.74 21.59 -24.25
C VAL A 318 -2.16 22.14 -24.47
N GLY A 319 -3.17 21.57 -23.80
CA GLY A 319 -4.57 22.01 -23.89
C GLY A 319 -5.35 21.43 -25.06
N SER A 320 -4.79 20.46 -25.80
CA SER A 320 -5.47 19.76 -26.89
C SER A 320 -6.37 18.64 -26.35
N PHE A 321 -7.36 19.01 -25.53
CA PHE A 321 -8.19 18.05 -24.80
C PHE A 321 -8.97 17.10 -25.72
N ASP A 322 -9.55 17.61 -26.81
CA ASP A 322 -10.32 16.80 -27.75
C ASP A 322 -9.45 15.72 -28.42
N GLU A 323 -8.26 16.10 -28.91
CA GLU A 323 -7.30 15.14 -29.46
C GLU A 323 -6.78 14.16 -28.41
N ALA A 324 -6.52 14.61 -27.18
CA ALA A 324 -6.09 13.75 -26.09
C ALA A 324 -7.14 12.67 -25.80
N ALA A 325 -8.43 13.05 -25.77
CA ALA A 325 -9.54 12.12 -25.56
C ALA A 325 -9.66 11.10 -26.70
N HIS A 326 -9.64 11.55 -27.95
CA HIS A 326 -9.73 10.66 -29.11
C HIS A 326 -8.53 9.71 -29.19
N TYR A 327 -7.31 10.22 -28.97
CA TYR A 327 -6.11 9.40 -29.03
C TYR A 327 -6.05 8.37 -27.90
N ALA A 328 -6.30 8.78 -26.66
CA ALA A 328 -6.29 7.88 -25.51
C ALA A 328 -7.41 6.84 -25.55
N SER A 329 -8.60 7.20 -26.06
CA SER A 329 -9.70 6.23 -26.21
C SER A 329 -9.40 5.17 -27.28
N GLN A 330 -8.78 5.56 -28.41
CA GLN A 330 -8.32 4.62 -29.42
C GLN A 330 -7.21 3.70 -28.88
N SER A 331 -6.28 4.25 -28.09
CA SER A 331 -5.25 3.46 -27.40
C SER A 331 -5.85 2.47 -26.41
N PHE A 332 -6.81 2.93 -25.60
CA PHE A 332 -7.54 2.09 -24.65
C PHE A 332 -8.30 0.96 -25.35
N ALA A 333 -8.91 1.22 -26.51
CA ALA A 333 -9.59 0.18 -27.29
C ALA A 333 -8.65 -0.93 -27.78
N ARG A 334 -7.36 -0.62 -28.00
CA ARG A 334 -6.33 -1.63 -28.31
C ARG A 334 -5.83 -2.34 -27.06
N VAL A 335 -5.49 -1.57 -26.03
CA VAL A 335 -4.95 -2.05 -24.76
C VAL A 335 -5.63 -1.32 -23.59
N PRO A 336 -6.66 -1.93 -22.99
CA PRO A 336 -7.35 -1.34 -21.85
C PRO A 336 -6.37 -1.08 -20.71
N SER A 337 -6.32 0.17 -20.24
CA SER A 337 -5.48 0.56 -19.10
C SER A 337 -6.11 1.70 -18.33
N THR A 338 -5.96 1.65 -17.01
CA THR A 338 -6.40 2.72 -16.09
C THR A 338 -5.78 4.06 -16.48
N ALA A 339 -4.51 4.04 -16.89
CA ALA A 339 -3.76 5.23 -17.28
C ALA A 339 -4.39 5.95 -18.48
N MET A 340 -4.71 5.22 -19.57
CA MET A 340 -5.34 5.81 -20.76
C MET A 340 -6.76 6.29 -20.50
N ALA A 341 -7.57 5.48 -19.82
CA ALA A 341 -8.92 5.89 -19.45
C ALA A 341 -8.92 7.15 -18.55
N SER A 342 -7.93 7.28 -17.65
CA SER A 342 -7.76 8.48 -16.84
C SER A 342 -7.44 9.73 -17.68
N VAL A 343 -6.72 9.57 -18.80
CA VAL A 343 -6.44 10.68 -19.72
C VAL A 343 -7.72 11.12 -20.41
N VAL A 344 -8.55 10.19 -20.90
CA VAL A 344 -9.84 10.52 -21.51
C VAL A 344 -10.76 11.20 -20.51
N ALA A 345 -10.83 10.71 -19.27
CA ALA A 345 -11.63 11.32 -18.22
C ALA A 345 -11.19 12.76 -17.91
N ARG A 346 -9.88 13.01 -17.82
CA ARG A 346 -9.33 14.37 -17.60
C ARG A 346 -9.63 15.29 -18.78
N ALA A 347 -9.45 14.81 -20.00
CA ALA A 347 -9.78 15.57 -21.20
C ALA A 347 -11.26 15.98 -21.22
N ALA A 348 -12.17 15.03 -20.95
CA ALA A 348 -13.60 15.29 -20.86
C ALA A 348 -13.94 16.28 -19.74
N GLY A 349 -13.31 16.14 -18.57
CA GLY A 349 -13.46 17.09 -17.46
C GLY A 349 -13.03 18.52 -17.82
N ALA A 350 -11.90 18.66 -18.53
CA ALA A 350 -11.44 19.96 -19.04
C ALA A 350 -12.39 20.57 -20.09
N LEU A 351 -13.05 19.73 -20.90
CA LEU A 351 -14.07 20.15 -21.87
C LEU A 351 -15.44 20.43 -21.24
N GLY A 352 -15.61 20.16 -19.93
CA GLY A 352 -16.89 20.31 -19.23
C GLY A 352 -17.90 19.20 -19.52
N ASP A 353 -17.49 18.11 -20.16
CA ASP A 353 -18.33 16.94 -20.39
C ASP A 353 -18.28 15.99 -19.19
N ARG A 354 -19.20 16.26 -18.26
CA ARG A 354 -19.38 15.49 -17.03
C ARG A 354 -19.60 14.00 -17.31
N ASP A 355 -20.55 13.67 -18.18
CA ASP A 355 -21.02 12.29 -18.33
C ASP A 355 -19.95 11.41 -18.98
N THR A 356 -19.24 11.96 -19.97
CA THR A 356 -18.08 11.30 -20.57
C THR A 356 -16.95 11.14 -19.55
N ALA A 357 -16.65 12.16 -18.75
CA ALA A 357 -15.61 12.08 -17.72
C ALA A 357 -15.91 10.98 -16.69
N VAL A 358 -17.14 10.95 -16.17
CA VAL A 358 -17.59 9.91 -15.23
C VAL A 358 -17.57 8.52 -15.85
N GLY A 359 -18.02 8.39 -17.11
CA GLY A 359 -17.99 7.13 -17.87
C GLY A 359 -16.58 6.58 -18.03
N TRP A 360 -15.61 7.44 -18.34
CA TRP A 360 -14.21 7.03 -18.48
C TRP A 360 -13.51 6.78 -17.15
N LEU A 361 -13.91 7.46 -16.07
CA LEU A 361 -13.47 7.08 -14.72
C LEU A 361 -13.95 5.67 -14.34
N ARG A 362 -15.19 5.30 -14.71
CA ARG A 362 -15.68 3.91 -14.56
C ARG A 362 -14.83 2.93 -15.36
N ALA A 363 -14.58 3.22 -16.64
CA ALA A 363 -13.74 2.38 -17.50
C ALA A 363 -12.30 2.25 -16.95
N ALA A 364 -11.76 3.31 -16.33
CA ALA A 364 -10.44 3.31 -15.71
C ALA A 364 -10.37 2.38 -14.48
N ILE A 365 -11.45 2.32 -13.70
CA ILE A 365 -11.60 1.39 -12.58
C ILE A 365 -11.72 -0.05 -13.12
N ASP A 366 -12.57 -0.26 -14.11
CA ASP A 366 -12.85 -1.61 -14.63
C ASP A 366 -11.62 -2.22 -15.35
N ALA A 367 -10.69 -1.40 -15.84
CA ALA A 367 -9.40 -1.85 -16.36
C ALA A 367 -8.42 -2.36 -15.27
N ASP A 368 -8.57 -1.89 -14.03
CA ASP A 368 -7.87 -2.37 -12.82
C ASP A 368 -6.32 -2.51 -12.92
N THR A 369 -5.67 -1.67 -13.72
CA THR A 369 -4.20 -1.76 -13.91
C THR A 369 -3.41 -0.92 -12.90
N ASP A 370 -3.95 0.22 -12.44
CA ASP A 370 -3.33 1.06 -11.39
C ASP A 370 -4.39 1.84 -10.56
N PRO A 371 -5.08 1.16 -9.63
CA PRO A 371 -6.13 1.79 -8.81
C PRO A 371 -5.60 2.95 -7.96
N ALA A 372 -4.41 2.79 -7.38
CA ALA A 372 -3.78 3.80 -6.54
C ALA A 372 -3.37 5.05 -7.36
N GLY A 373 -2.92 4.87 -8.60
CA GLY A 373 -2.67 5.96 -9.53
C GLY A 373 -3.94 6.73 -9.89
N LEU A 374 -5.03 6.01 -10.20
CA LEU A 374 -6.31 6.65 -10.52
C LEU A 374 -6.85 7.48 -9.35
N ALA A 375 -6.75 6.97 -8.13
CA ALA A 375 -7.10 7.70 -6.91
C ALA A 375 -6.34 9.05 -6.81
N ARG A 376 -5.01 9.02 -6.99
CA ARG A 376 -4.18 10.24 -7.01
C ARG A 376 -4.58 11.19 -8.13
N THR A 377 -4.93 10.66 -9.30
CA THR A 377 -5.37 11.46 -10.45
C THR A 377 -6.69 12.16 -10.16
N ILE A 378 -7.70 11.47 -9.61
CA ILE A 378 -8.98 12.10 -9.24
C ILE A 378 -8.77 13.23 -8.22
N ASP A 379 -7.93 12.99 -7.21
CA ASP A 379 -7.70 13.95 -6.12
C ASP A 379 -6.87 15.16 -6.58
N GLY A 380 -5.93 14.96 -7.50
CA GLY A 380 -4.90 15.95 -7.85
C GLY A 380 -5.09 16.66 -9.20
N ALA A 381 -5.72 16.02 -10.18
CA ALA A 381 -5.75 16.53 -11.56
C ALA A 381 -6.64 17.78 -11.68
N PRO A 382 -6.11 18.95 -12.12
CA PRO A 382 -6.87 20.20 -12.16
C PRO A 382 -8.10 20.11 -13.08
N GLU A 383 -8.03 19.29 -14.13
CA GLU A 383 -9.12 19.10 -15.09
C GLU A 383 -10.36 18.44 -14.47
N LEU A 384 -10.18 17.71 -13.37
CA LEU A 384 -11.27 17.06 -12.64
C LEU A 384 -11.76 17.88 -11.46
N SER A 385 -11.19 19.06 -11.20
CA SER A 385 -11.47 19.86 -10.00
C SER A 385 -12.96 20.13 -9.77
N ALA A 386 -13.69 20.49 -10.82
CA ALA A 386 -15.14 20.71 -10.77
C ALA A 386 -15.93 19.42 -10.48
N LEU A 387 -15.44 18.28 -10.95
CA LEU A 387 -16.08 16.97 -10.85
C LEU A 387 -15.75 16.23 -9.54
N ARG A 388 -14.74 16.66 -8.76
CA ARG A 388 -14.39 15.99 -7.49
C ARG A 388 -15.51 15.98 -6.46
N SER A 389 -16.40 16.96 -6.53
CA SER A 389 -17.58 17.05 -5.66
C SER A 389 -18.81 16.32 -6.22
N ASP A 390 -18.71 15.80 -7.44
CA ASP A 390 -19.80 15.09 -8.11
C ASP A 390 -20.10 13.76 -7.39
N PRO A 391 -21.37 13.46 -7.07
CA PRO A 391 -21.75 12.23 -6.40
C PRO A 391 -21.23 10.95 -7.08
N ASP A 392 -21.24 10.92 -8.42
CA ASP A 392 -20.75 9.77 -9.18
C ASP A 392 -19.24 9.64 -9.05
N VAL A 393 -18.48 10.73 -9.18
CA VAL A 393 -17.02 10.71 -9.04
C VAL A 393 -16.61 10.37 -7.60
N VAL A 394 -17.34 10.87 -6.61
CA VAL A 394 -17.13 10.51 -5.20
C VAL A 394 -17.37 9.01 -5.00
N ALA A 395 -18.42 8.43 -5.57
CA ALA A 395 -18.69 7.01 -5.51
C ALA A 395 -17.61 6.18 -6.23
N LEU A 396 -17.12 6.64 -7.39
CA LEU A 396 -16.02 6.00 -8.11
C LEU A 396 -14.70 6.08 -7.35
N ARG A 397 -14.41 7.23 -6.74
CA ARG A 397 -13.24 7.42 -5.90
C ARG A 397 -13.26 6.52 -4.67
N GLN A 398 -14.44 6.29 -4.09
CA GLN A 398 -14.65 5.32 -3.00
C GLN A 398 -14.42 3.87 -3.46
N ARG A 399 -14.83 3.50 -4.68
CA ARG A 399 -14.57 2.16 -5.24
C ARG A 399 -13.08 1.83 -5.34
N LEU A 400 -12.23 2.84 -5.55
CA LEU A 400 -10.77 2.68 -5.67
C LEU A 400 -10.03 2.54 -4.33
N GLU A 401 -10.74 2.70 -3.21
CA GLU A 401 -10.18 2.53 -1.87
C GLU A 401 -10.49 1.16 -1.24
N GLY A 402 -11.36 0.39 -1.89
CA GLY A 402 -11.57 -1.04 -1.65
C GLY A 402 -10.73 -1.86 -2.61
#